data_AF-A0A532TNS4-F1
#
_entry.id   AF-A0A532TNS4-F1
#
_cell.length_a   1.000
_cell.length_b   1.000
_cell.length_c   1.000
_cell.angle_alpha   90.00
_cell.angle_beta   90.00
_cell.angle_gamma   90.00
#
_symmetry.space_group_name_H-M   'P 1'
#
loop_
_entity.id
_entity.type
_entity.pdbx_description
1 polymer ?
#
loop_
_entity_poly.entity_id
_entity_poly.type
_entity_poly.pdbx_seq_one_letter_code
_entity_poly.pdbx_strand_id
1 'polypeptide(L)'
;MRKITDADKLFYFEKNFFTMDGLWMLETEKEVGWNTALKIDRAVWIRLMKIIFKRIKKYLKVETNSLSDLIDIITFRWSVEGWKYSFNQISESEIKIEIYECPYKSIM
;
A
#
# COMPACT_ATOMS: atom_id res chain seq x y z
N MET A 1 -33.19 -12.19 1.31
CA MET A 1 -31.77 -11.85 1.10
C MET A 1 -31.38 -10.72 2.03
N ARG A 2 -30.20 -10.77 2.67
CA ARG A 2 -29.70 -9.69 3.53
C ARG A 2 -29.32 -8.47 2.70
N LYS A 3 -29.66 -7.27 3.17
CA LYS A 3 -29.20 -6.01 2.58
C LYS A 3 -27.72 -5.80 2.92
N ILE A 4 -26.90 -5.50 1.92
CA ILE A 4 -25.45 -5.33 2.05
C ILE A 4 -25.11 -3.85 2.23
N THR A 5 -24.23 -3.55 3.19
CA THR A 5 -23.71 -2.21 3.49
C THR A 5 -22.29 -2.02 2.94
N ASP A 6 -21.79 -0.80 2.91
CA ASP A 6 -20.39 -0.55 2.52
C ASP A 6 -19.39 -1.07 3.57
N ALA A 7 -19.78 -1.13 4.85
CA ALA A 7 -18.97 -1.77 5.89
C ALA A 7 -18.83 -3.28 5.64
N ASP A 8 -19.90 -3.96 5.20
CA ASP A 8 -19.83 -5.38 4.83
C ASP A 8 -18.88 -5.58 3.63
N LYS A 9 -18.92 -4.68 2.64
CA LYS A 9 -18.00 -4.73 1.49
C LYS A 9 -16.55 -4.48 1.92
N LEU A 10 -16.32 -3.50 2.79
CA LEU A 10 -14.98 -3.17 3.29
C LEU A 10 -14.40 -4.37 4.04
N PHE A 11 -15.14 -4.94 4.99
CA PHE A 11 -14.76 -6.16 5.71
C PHE A 11 -14.38 -7.29 4.74
N TYR A 12 -15.24 -7.55 3.74
CA TYR A 12 -15.00 -8.61 2.77
C TYR A 12 -13.76 -8.36 1.92
N PHE A 13 -13.61 -7.18 1.31
CA PHE A 13 -12.50 -6.92 0.39
C PHE A 13 -11.18 -6.67 1.10
N GLU A 14 -11.17 -5.95 2.23
CA GLU A 14 -9.94 -5.60 2.95
C GLU A 14 -9.20 -6.84 3.43
N LYS A 15 -9.88 -7.73 4.16
CA LYS A 15 -9.25 -8.93 4.72
C LYS A 15 -8.82 -9.90 3.63
N ASN A 16 -9.66 -10.11 2.63
CA ASN A 16 -9.33 -11.02 1.53
C ASN A 16 -8.21 -10.48 0.63
N PHE A 17 -8.03 -9.15 0.52
CA PHE A 17 -6.94 -8.58 -0.27
C PHE A 17 -5.57 -9.02 0.26
N PHE A 18 -5.31 -8.87 1.56
CA PHE A 18 -4.03 -9.28 2.17
C PHE A 18 -3.84 -10.80 2.17
N THR A 19 -4.91 -11.57 2.43
CA THR A 19 -4.84 -13.03 2.38
C THR A 19 -4.52 -13.53 0.98
N MET A 20 -5.16 -12.98 -0.05
CA MET A 20 -4.91 -13.34 -1.44
C MET A 20 -3.47 -13.02 -1.85
N ASP A 21 -2.94 -11.86 -1.43
CA ASP A 21 -1.56 -11.46 -1.72
C ASP A 21 -0.53 -12.46 -1.14
N GLY A 22 -0.69 -12.83 0.14
CA GLY A 22 0.17 -13.84 0.77
C GLY A 22 0.06 -15.22 0.11
N LEU A 23 -1.15 -15.69 -0.19
CA LEU A 23 -1.37 -16.96 -0.90
C LEU A 23 -0.75 -16.95 -2.29
N TRP A 24 -0.86 -15.83 -3.01
CA TRP A 24 -0.29 -15.71 -4.34
C TRP A 24 1.24 -15.86 -4.30
N MET A 25 1.91 -15.22 -3.33
CA MET A 25 3.36 -15.37 -3.20
C MET A 25 3.76 -16.81 -2.87
N LEU A 26 3.08 -17.47 -1.93
CA LEU A 26 3.36 -18.86 -1.54
C LEU A 26 3.19 -19.84 -2.71
N GLU A 27 2.08 -19.75 -3.44
CA GLU A 27 1.83 -20.65 -4.58
C GLU A 27 2.77 -20.33 -5.75
N THR A 28 3.11 -19.06 -6.00
CA THR A 28 4.11 -18.70 -7.02
C THR A 28 5.47 -19.29 -6.68
N GLU A 29 5.95 -19.11 -5.45
CA GLU A 29 7.23 -19.63 -5.00
C GLU A 29 7.32 -21.15 -5.15
N LYS A 30 6.25 -21.86 -4.77
CA LYS A 30 6.17 -23.31 -4.91
C LYS A 30 6.35 -23.79 -6.36
N GLU A 31 5.79 -23.06 -7.33
CA GLU A 31 5.83 -23.44 -8.74
C GLU A 31 7.12 -23.04 -9.46
N VAL A 32 7.67 -21.85 -9.17
CA VAL A 32 8.79 -21.28 -9.96
C VAL A 32 10.07 -21.02 -9.15
N GLY A 33 10.06 -21.34 -7.87
CA GLY A 33 11.14 -21.08 -6.92
C GLY A 33 11.25 -19.61 -6.50
N TRP A 34 11.89 -19.36 -5.36
CA TRP A 34 12.02 -18.05 -4.72
C TRP A 34 12.47 -16.92 -5.65
N ASN A 35 13.58 -17.12 -6.37
CA ASN A 35 14.17 -16.05 -7.19
C ASN A 35 13.22 -15.56 -8.29
N THR A 36 12.49 -16.49 -8.92
CA THR A 36 11.54 -16.16 -9.98
C THR A 36 10.27 -15.55 -9.39
N ALA A 37 9.76 -16.11 -8.29
CA ALA A 37 8.61 -15.58 -7.58
C ALA A 37 8.83 -14.14 -7.13
N LEU A 38 9.97 -13.85 -6.48
CA LEU A 38 10.33 -12.48 -6.06
C LEU A 38 10.44 -11.50 -7.24
N LYS A 39 10.92 -11.96 -8.41
CA LYS A 39 10.95 -11.14 -9.62
C LYS A 39 9.54 -10.81 -10.11
N ILE A 40 8.64 -11.78 -10.10
CA ILE A 40 7.23 -11.60 -10.48
C ILE A 40 6.54 -10.66 -9.49
N ASP A 41 6.67 -10.93 -8.20
CA ASP A 41 6.10 -10.14 -7.10
C ASP A 41 6.50 -8.67 -7.21
N ARG A 42 7.80 -8.38 -7.34
CA ARG A 42 8.31 -7.03 -7.57
C ARG A 42 7.68 -6.35 -8.78
N ALA A 43 7.52 -7.07 -9.89
CA ALA A 43 6.92 -6.52 -11.11
C ALA A 43 5.43 -6.20 -10.92
N VAL A 44 4.70 -7.04 -10.20
CA VAL A 44 3.29 -6.83 -9.83
C VAL A 44 3.16 -5.61 -8.93
N TRP A 45 3.91 -5.55 -7.83
CA TRP A 45 3.85 -4.44 -6.87
C TRP A 45 4.22 -3.09 -7.49
N ILE A 46 5.25 -3.02 -8.35
CA ILE A 46 5.59 -1.78 -9.08
C ILE A 46 4.41 -1.31 -9.94
N ARG A 47 3.72 -2.22 -10.63
CA ARG A 47 2.55 -1.88 -11.46
C ARG A 47 1.37 -1.47 -10.59
N LEU A 48 1.09 -2.20 -9.53
CA LEU A 48 -0.01 -1.94 -8.61
C LEU A 48 0.18 -0.60 -7.89
N MET A 49 1.38 -0.27 -7.42
CA MET A 49 1.68 1.01 -6.76
C MET A 49 1.40 2.20 -7.67
N LYS A 50 1.76 2.13 -8.95
CA LYS A 50 1.41 3.18 -9.93
C LYS A 50 -0.10 3.38 -10.04
N ILE A 51 -0.88 2.29 -10.03
CA ILE A 51 -2.34 2.33 -10.08
C ILE A 51 -2.91 2.92 -8.78
N ILE A 52 -2.44 2.46 -7.63
CA ILE A 52 -2.87 2.94 -6.31
C ILE A 52 -2.58 4.43 -6.16
N PHE A 53 -1.36 4.89 -6.45
CA PHE A 53 -1.03 6.31 -6.36
C PHE A 53 -1.86 7.16 -7.31
N LYS A 54 -2.15 6.69 -8.53
CA LYS A 54 -3.05 7.41 -9.44
C LYS A 54 -4.47 7.51 -8.88
N ARG A 55 -4.97 6.44 -8.23
CA ARG A 55 -6.29 6.43 -7.58
C ARG A 55 -6.32 7.36 -6.37
N ILE A 56 -5.31 7.31 -5.50
CA ILE A 56 -5.19 8.17 -4.32
C ILE A 56 -5.08 9.64 -4.75
N LYS A 57 -4.22 9.96 -5.73
CA LYS A 57 -4.10 11.32 -6.27
C LYS A 57 -5.45 11.88 -6.69
N LYS A 58 -6.24 11.08 -7.43
CA LYS A 58 -7.60 11.46 -7.85
C LYS A 58 -8.55 11.58 -6.65
N TYR A 59 -8.49 10.65 -5.71
CA TYR A 59 -9.36 10.63 -4.52
C TYR A 59 -9.14 11.84 -3.61
N LEU A 60 -7.87 12.21 -3.38
CA LEU A 60 -7.47 13.37 -2.60
C LEU A 60 -7.56 14.69 -3.37
N LYS A 61 -7.94 14.66 -4.66
CA LYS A 61 -8.00 15.83 -5.56
C LYS A 61 -6.69 16.61 -5.60
N VAL A 62 -5.57 15.90 -5.63
CA VAL A 62 -4.24 16.51 -5.74
C VAL A 62 -3.98 16.89 -7.20
N GLU A 63 -3.81 18.17 -7.46
CA GLU A 63 -3.68 18.72 -8.83
C GLU A 63 -2.22 19.05 -9.20
N THR A 64 -1.40 19.42 -8.23
CA THR A 64 0.00 19.77 -8.43
C THR A 64 0.92 18.54 -8.39
N ASN A 65 2.23 18.76 -8.46
CA ASN A 65 3.27 17.74 -8.25
C ASN A 65 4.34 18.28 -7.28
N SER A 66 3.88 18.92 -6.20
CA SER A 66 4.75 19.43 -5.15
C SER A 66 5.26 18.29 -4.27
N LEU A 67 6.28 18.58 -3.47
CA LEU A 67 6.76 17.64 -2.46
C LEU A 67 5.71 17.38 -1.37
N SER A 68 4.91 18.39 -1.00
CA SER A 68 3.79 18.22 -0.08
C SER A 68 2.75 17.23 -0.61
N ASP A 69 2.43 17.31 -1.90
CA ASP A 69 1.49 16.38 -2.54
C ASP A 69 1.97 14.93 -2.44
N LEU A 70 3.28 14.72 -2.62
CA LEU A 70 3.89 13.41 -2.50
C LEU A 70 3.76 12.87 -1.07
N ILE A 71 4.01 13.71 -0.06
CA ILE A 71 3.83 13.33 1.35
C ILE A 71 2.38 12.97 1.61
N ASP A 72 1.43 13.80 1.19
CA ASP A 72 0.00 13.56 1.44
C ASP A 72 -0.45 12.21 0.86
N ILE A 73 -0.04 11.91 -0.38
CA ILE A 73 -0.37 10.64 -1.03
C ILE A 73 0.26 9.45 -0.30
N ILE A 74 1.54 9.54 0.08
CA ILE A 74 2.28 8.43 0.74
C ILE A 74 1.74 8.20 2.15
N THR A 75 1.60 9.25 2.93
CA THR A 75 1.14 9.19 4.32
C THR A 75 -0.32 8.77 4.43
N PHE A 76 -1.18 9.17 3.48
CA PHE A 76 -2.54 8.65 3.37
C PHE A 76 -2.54 7.11 3.22
N ARG A 77 -1.76 6.58 2.27
CA ARG A 77 -1.65 5.12 2.08
C ARG A 77 -1.16 4.42 3.34
N TRP A 78 -0.06 4.92 3.92
CA TRP A 78 0.54 4.33 5.12
C TRP A 78 -0.40 4.37 6.33
N SER A 79 -1.14 5.46 6.51
CA SER A 79 -2.16 5.55 7.57
C SER A 79 -3.26 4.51 7.39
N VAL A 80 -3.76 4.33 6.16
CA VAL A 80 -4.78 3.31 5.85
C VAL A 80 -4.26 1.90 6.08
N GLU A 81 -3.00 1.64 5.76
CA GLU A 81 -2.35 0.34 5.98
C GLU A 81 -1.92 0.09 7.44
N GLY A 82 -2.03 1.09 8.32
CA GLY A 82 -1.72 0.95 9.74
C GLY A 82 -0.25 1.14 10.11
N TRP A 83 0.57 1.74 9.24
CA TRP A 83 1.96 2.08 9.57
C TRP A 83 2.04 3.10 10.71
N LYS A 84 3.09 3.01 11.54
CA LYS A 84 3.44 4.04 12.52
C LYS A 84 4.69 4.76 12.06
N TYR A 85 4.57 6.07 11.87
CA TYR A 85 5.65 6.91 11.38
C TYR A 85 5.55 8.33 11.96
N SER A 86 6.66 9.06 11.93
CA SER A 86 6.68 10.52 12.08
C SER A 86 7.16 11.17 10.78
N PHE A 87 6.79 12.43 10.61
CA PHE A 87 7.27 13.27 9.52
C PHE A 87 7.92 14.52 10.11
N ASN A 88 9.03 14.95 9.52
CA ASN A 88 9.68 16.22 9.86
C ASN A 88 10.13 16.92 8.57
N GLN A 89 9.60 18.12 8.34
CA GLN A 89 10.00 18.96 7.21
C GLN A 89 11.35 19.61 7.52
N ILE A 90 12.37 19.32 6.70
CA ILE A 90 13.70 19.91 6.85
C ILE A 90 13.78 21.23 6.08
N SER A 91 13.23 21.28 4.86
CA SER A 91 13.17 22.47 4.01
C SER A 91 12.03 22.35 2.99
N GLU A 92 11.77 23.34 2.14
CA GLU A 92 10.74 23.25 1.09
C GLU A 92 10.93 22.05 0.12
N SER A 93 12.16 21.57 -0.02
CA SER A 93 12.53 20.48 -0.94
C SER A 93 12.99 19.19 -0.23
N GLU A 94 12.95 19.15 1.10
CA GLU A 94 13.47 18.02 1.88
C GLU A 94 12.59 17.67 3.08
N ILE A 95 12.28 16.38 3.20
CA ILE A 95 11.58 15.79 4.36
C ILE A 95 12.31 14.56 4.83
N LYS A 96 12.29 14.39 6.16
CA LYS A 96 12.63 13.14 6.81
C LYS A 96 11.36 12.46 7.29
N ILE A 97 11.22 11.18 6.93
CA ILE A 97 10.17 10.31 7.46
C ILE A 97 10.86 9.21 8.26
N GLU A 98 10.44 9.03 9.50
CA GLU A 98 10.89 7.92 10.34
C GLU A 98 9.75 6.92 10.51
N ILE A 99 10.00 5.66 10.17
CA ILE A 99 9.03 4.58 10.34
C ILE A 99 9.40 3.80 11.60
N TYR A 100 8.47 3.74 12.55
CA TYR A 100 8.63 3.03 13.82
C TYR A 100 8.03 1.63 13.78
N GLU A 101 6.95 1.45 13.01
CA GLU A 101 6.26 0.17 12.88
C GLU A 101 5.81 -0.06 11.43
N CYS A 102 6.21 -1.23 10.90
CA CYS A 102 5.80 -1.72 9.60
C CYS A 102 4.78 -2.86 9.79
N PRO A 103 3.53 -2.70 9.35
CA PRO A 103 2.49 -3.71 9.55
C PRO A 103 2.83 -5.03 8.84
N TYR A 104 3.60 -4.98 7.75
CA TYR A 104 4.04 -6.18 7.06
C TYR A 104 5.08 -6.97 7.84
N LYS A 105 5.89 -6.30 8.68
CA LYS A 105 6.89 -6.99 9.52
C LYS A 105 6.26 -7.68 10.72
N SER A 106 5.17 -7.14 11.26
CA SER A 106 4.49 -7.73 12.42
C SER A 106 3.58 -8.91 12.07
N ILE A 107 3.26 -9.08 10.78
CA ILE A 107 2.43 -10.19 10.26
C ILE A 107 3.29 -11.36 9.73
N MET A 108 4.58 -11.11 9.43
CA MET A 108 5.59 -12.15 9.17
C MET A 108 6.09 -12.76 10.48
#